data_AF-A0A3N1J9E9-F1
#
_entry.id   AF-A0A3N1J9E9-F1
#
_cell.length_a   1.000
_cell.length_b   1.000
_cell.length_c   1.000
_cell.angle_alpha   90.00
_cell.angle_beta   90.00
_cell.angle_gamma   90.00
#
_symmetry.space_group_name_H-M   'P 1'
#
loop_
_entity.id
_entity.type
_entity.pdbx_description
1 polymer ?
#
loop_
_entity_poly.entity_id
_entity_poly.type
_entity_poly.pdbx_seq_one_letter_code
_entity_poly.pdbx_strand_id
1 'polypeptide(L)'
;MTGQANDGRDRSGRYPGVVTNTWPLARGPVPEREAFAFGATTLFVLFAGDAVPNTLTWVGAGILWALVAVWGVTILVRARPPLVRTPWPLWAFLAWCLVSVAWSHWRFATISSLIVQVICVAVAFTIASTLTWRRIADALSLGLRWVLLLSLLFEAVVAVFVRHPIAPIWTDYGDADIPDAFYFSRAELFTGGRIQGLPGNANLLAMVALLVAIVVVVQLAEGRMRRARATGWLVLAALAFVLTRSSTVIAAALVVAVVALVAVWVRRVPTERRTPRYLVLAVGAVVVAVAAFLLRGPVSELLGKGSDATGRGEIWAKVLGLIDQHAVVGWGWIGYWWPGIPTLADLAHRKGVTYLQAHDAYLDVWMQTGIIGLVLFGLYVVTTLWRSWACATRIGYDAALRPRPFDPVSLLPLLVVVALLVQSVAESRLLYQGNWVLFALLAIKARIVLTGEEPASTGDGPRTPPAKREFRWAATR
;
A
#
# COMPACT_ATOMS: atom_id res chain seq x y z
N MET A 1 -27.32 36.16 -49.75
CA MET A 1 -25.85 36.08 -49.72
C MET A 1 -25.45 35.43 -48.40
N THR A 2 -25.25 34.12 -48.43
CA THR A 2 -24.96 33.26 -47.27
C THR A 2 -23.45 33.01 -47.19
N GLY A 3 -22.79 33.53 -46.15
CA GLY A 3 -21.37 33.28 -45.86
C GLY A 3 -21.18 31.96 -45.13
N GLN A 4 -20.35 31.08 -45.68
CA GLN A 4 -19.98 29.79 -45.11
C GLN A 4 -19.09 29.96 -43.86
N ALA A 5 -19.43 29.23 -42.81
CA ALA A 5 -18.62 29.03 -41.62
C ALA A 5 -17.40 28.15 -41.94
N ASN A 6 -16.23 28.61 -41.55
CA ASN A 6 -14.95 27.92 -41.72
C ASN A 6 -14.84 26.78 -40.69
N ASP A 7 -15.14 25.56 -41.10
CA ASP A 7 -15.03 24.33 -40.29
C ASP A 7 -13.57 23.87 -40.27
N GLY A 8 -12.87 24.07 -39.15
CA GLY A 8 -11.42 23.95 -38.98
C GLY A 8 -10.83 22.54 -39.13
N ARG A 9 -11.00 21.91 -40.29
CA ARG A 9 -10.38 20.63 -40.68
C ARG A 9 -9.15 20.88 -41.54
N ASP A 10 -8.06 20.13 -41.30
CA ASP A 10 -6.92 20.09 -42.22
C ASP A 10 -7.31 19.38 -43.55
N ARG A 11 -6.52 19.56 -44.61
CA ARG A 11 -6.67 19.03 -45.98
C ARG A 11 -6.88 17.51 -46.07
N SER A 12 -6.74 16.78 -44.97
CA SER A 12 -7.02 15.35 -44.81
C SER A 12 -8.37 15.02 -44.15
N GLY A 13 -9.19 16.01 -43.79
CA GLY A 13 -10.51 15.83 -43.17
C GLY A 13 -10.48 15.43 -41.68
N ARG A 14 -9.31 15.38 -41.04
CA ARG A 14 -9.15 15.06 -39.61
C ARG A 14 -9.07 16.33 -38.75
N TYR A 15 -9.66 16.28 -37.56
CA TYR A 15 -9.41 17.27 -36.51
C TYR A 15 -7.93 17.24 -36.11
N PRO A 16 -7.21 18.37 -36.11
CA PRO A 16 -5.85 18.45 -35.58
C PRO A 16 -5.92 18.36 -34.04
N GLY A 17 -5.87 17.13 -33.50
CA GLY A 17 -5.94 16.96 -32.04
C GLY A 17 -6.09 15.54 -31.50
N VAL A 18 -6.23 14.51 -32.33
CA VAL A 18 -6.26 13.13 -31.81
C VAL A 18 -4.83 12.58 -31.73
N VAL A 19 -4.10 13.04 -30.71
CA VAL A 19 -2.95 12.28 -30.22
C VAL A 19 -3.54 11.05 -29.53
N THR A 20 -3.54 9.90 -30.21
CA THR A 20 -3.83 8.61 -29.56
C THR A 20 -2.77 8.42 -28.48
N ASN A 21 -3.11 8.71 -27.23
CA ASN A 21 -2.21 8.62 -26.08
C ASN A 21 -1.55 7.24 -26.05
N THR A 22 -0.26 7.18 -26.36
CA THR A 22 0.63 6.02 -26.18
C THR A 22 1.03 5.81 -24.72
N TRP A 23 0.21 6.32 -23.79
CA TRP A 23 0.43 6.25 -22.36
C TRP A 23 -0.45 5.17 -21.75
N PRO A 24 0.08 4.31 -20.88
CA PRO A 24 1.37 4.37 -20.19
C PRO A 24 2.58 3.90 -21.02
N LEU A 25 3.79 4.28 -20.55
CA LEU A 25 5.12 4.16 -21.18
C LEU A 25 5.39 2.91 -22.03
N ALA A 26 4.79 1.78 -21.71
CA ALA A 26 4.78 0.61 -22.59
C ALA A 26 3.67 -0.36 -22.18
N ARG A 27 2.55 -0.36 -22.90
CA ARG A 27 1.62 -1.51 -22.88
C ARG A 27 2.00 -2.57 -23.93
N GLY A 28 2.80 -2.23 -24.95
CA GLY A 28 3.10 -3.14 -26.05
C GLY A 28 1.80 -3.74 -26.63
N PRO A 29 1.72 -5.07 -26.83
CA PRO A 29 0.50 -5.76 -27.25
C PRO A 29 -0.48 -6.08 -26.10
N VAL A 30 -0.15 -5.76 -24.84
CA VAL A 30 -0.96 -6.14 -23.68
C VAL A 30 -2.24 -5.29 -23.60
N PRO A 31 -3.43 -5.90 -23.60
CA PRO A 31 -4.68 -5.17 -23.41
C PRO A 31 -4.77 -4.54 -22.02
N GLU A 32 -5.29 -3.31 -21.94
CA GLU A 32 -5.49 -2.61 -20.66
C GLU A 32 -6.36 -3.40 -19.67
N ARG A 33 -7.38 -4.10 -20.17
CA ARG A 33 -8.26 -4.93 -19.34
C ARG A 33 -7.48 -6.05 -18.65
N GLU A 34 -6.52 -6.65 -19.36
CA GLU A 34 -5.67 -7.72 -18.81
C GLU A 34 -4.75 -7.15 -17.72
N ALA A 35 -4.05 -6.05 -18.01
CA ALA A 35 -3.18 -5.38 -17.03
C ALA A 35 -3.97 -4.91 -15.79
N PHE A 36 -5.18 -4.41 -15.97
CA PHE A 36 -6.07 -3.99 -14.89
C PHE A 36 -6.51 -5.18 -14.03
N ALA A 37 -6.96 -6.27 -14.66
CA ALA A 37 -7.36 -7.49 -13.96
C ALA A 37 -6.19 -8.06 -13.16
N PHE A 38 -5.00 -8.12 -13.77
CA PHE A 38 -3.78 -8.53 -13.08
C PHE A 38 -3.47 -7.66 -11.86
N GLY A 39 -3.49 -6.33 -12.01
CA GLY A 39 -3.22 -5.41 -10.91
C GLY A 39 -4.22 -5.55 -9.76
N ALA A 40 -5.52 -5.62 -10.07
CA ALA A 40 -6.57 -5.76 -9.05
C ALA A 40 -6.50 -7.12 -8.33
N THR A 41 -6.29 -8.22 -9.08
CA THR A 41 -6.14 -9.57 -8.52
C THR A 41 -4.89 -9.69 -7.65
N THR A 42 -3.76 -9.16 -8.12
CA THR A 42 -2.51 -9.16 -7.34
C THR A 42 -2.70 -8.44 -6.00
N LEU A 43 -3.27 -7.23 -6.03
CA LEU A 43 -3.51 -6.46 -4.81
C LEU A 43 -4.53 -7.16 -3.90
N PHE A 44 -5.58 -7.79 -4.46
CA PHE A 44 -6.52 -8.60 -3.68
C PHE A 44 -5.81 -9.78 -2.98
N VAL A 45 -5.07 -10.61 -3.73
CA VAL A 45 -4.41 -11.81 -3.22
C VAL A 45 -3.39 -11.45 -2.13
N LEU A 46 -2.60 -10.40 -2.34
CA LEU A 46 -1.56 -10.02 -1.37
C LEU A 46 -2.12 -9.36 -0.11
N PHE A 47 -3.22 -8.61 -0.20
CA PHE A 47 -3.87 -8.00 0.96
C PHE A 47 -4.91 -8.91 1.63
N ALA A 48 -5.31 -10.01 0.99
CA ALA A 48 -6.05 -11.08 1.65
C ALA A 48 -5.21 -11.78 2.75
N GLY A 49 -3.87 -11.63 2.73
CA GLY A 49 -2.99 -12.04 3.80
C GLY A 49 -3.11 -13.51 4.14
N ASP A 50 -3.35 -13.80 5.43
CA ASP A 50 -3.32 -15.16 5.95
C ASP A 50 -4.52 -16.01 5.50
N ALA A 51 -5.59 -15.41 4.94
CA ALA A 51 -6.68 -16.18 4.34
C ALA A 51 -6.20 -17.16 3.27
N VAL A 52 -5.19 -16.80 2.49
CA VAL A 52 -4.68 -17.66 1.42
C VAL A 52 -4.08 -18.95 2.00
N PRO A 53 -3.03 -18.91 2.86
CA PRO A 53 -2.50 -20.13 3.47
C PRO A 53 -3.49 -20.81 4.43
N ASN A 54 -4.36 -20.07 5.12
CA ASN A 54 -5.32 -20.66 6.06
C ASN A 54 -6.44 -21.44 5.36
N THR A 55 -6.73 -21.13 4.09
CA THR A 55 -7.75 -21.84 3.29
C THR A 55 -7.16 -22.83 2.29
N LEU A 56 -5.98 -22.56 1.73
CA LEU A 56 -5.36 -23.38 0.68
C LEU A 56 -4.15 -24.20 1.14
N THR A 57 -3.78 -24.13 2.43
CA THR A 57 -2.48 -24.57 2.96
C THR A 57 -1.31 -23.72 2.45
N TRP A 58 -0.13 -23.87 3.06
CA TRP A 58 1.10 -23.21 2.59
C TRP A 58 1.50 -23.63 1.17
N VAL A 59 1.24 -24.89 0.78
CA VAL A 59 1.52 -25.39 -0.56
C VAL A 59 0.60 -24.74 -1.59
N GLY A 60 -0.71 -24.72 -1.33
CA GLY A 60 -1.67 -24.08 -2.23
C GLY A 60 -1.48 -22.57 -2.32
N ALA A 61 -1.12 -21.91 -1.21
CA ALA A 61 -0.73 -20.51 -1.22
C ALA A 61 0.51 -20.25 -2.10
N GLY A 62 1.54 -21.09 -1.98
CA GLY A 62 2.73 -21.03 -2.83
C GLY A 62 2.40 -21.17 -4.33
N ILE A 63 1.53 -22.12 -4.68
CA ILE A 63 1.07 -22.30 -6.07
C ILE A 63 0.31 -21.06 -6.56
N LEU A 64 -0.63 -20.53 -5.77
CA LEU A 64 -1.38 -19.33 -6.15
C LEU A 64 -0.46 -18.12 -6.38
N TRP A 65 0.48 -17.88 -5.47
CA TRP A 65 1.44 -16.78 -5.61
C TRP A 65 2.37 -16.98 -6.81
N ALA A 66 2.80 -18.22 -7.09
CA ALA A 66 3.59 -18.55 -8.28
C ALA A 66 2.79 -18.28 -9.57
N LEU A 67 1.50 -18.65 -9.62
CA LEU A 67 0.64 -18.36 -10.77
C LEU A 67 0.47 -16.86 -11.01
N VAL A 68 0.26 -16.08 -9.95
CA VAL A 68 0.19 -14.60 -10.03
C VAL A 68 1.54 -14.04 -10.52
N ALA A 69 2.66 -14.56 -10.01
CA ALA A 69 3.99 -14.15 -10.46
C ALA A 69 4.22 -14.45 -11.95
N VAL A 70 3.88 -15.66 -12.41
CA VAL A 70 3.99 -16.08 -13.82
C VAL A 70 3.12 -15.21 -14.73
N TRP A 71 1.89 -14.89 -14.31
CA TRP A 71 1.02 -13.98 -15.06
C TRP A 71 1.65 -12.58 -15.20
N GLY A 72 2.19 -12.05 -14.10
CA GLY A 72 2.91 -10.77 -14.10
C GLY A 72 4.13 -10.77 -15.01
N VAL A 73 4.98 -11.80 -14.93
CA VAL A 73 6.16 -11.96 -15.79
C VAL A 73 5.75 -12.06 -17.27
N THR A 74 4.66 -12.77 -17.56
CA THR A 74 4.16 -12.92 -18.93
C THR A 74 3.63 -11.60 -19.49
N ILE A 75 3.00 -10.76 -18.65
CA ILE A 75 2.67 -9.37 -19.03
C ILE A 75 3.94 -8.55 -19.24
N LEU A 76 4.93 -8.65 -18.35
CA LEU A 76 6.18 -7.91 -18.42
C LEU A 76 6.95 -8.19 -19.72
N VAL A 77 7.10 -9.47 -20.07
CA VAL A 77 7.80 -9.93 -21.29
C VAL A 77 7.08 -9.48 -22.56
N ARG A 78 5.74 -9.44 -22.55
CA ARG A 78 4.94 -8.94 -23.69
C ARG A 78 4.98 -7.43 -23.80
N ALA A 79 4.83 -6.71 -22.69
CA ALA A 79 4.80 -5.25 -22.65
C ALA A 79 6.17 -4.61 -22.95
N ARG A 80 7.27 -5.29 -22.58
CA ARG A 80 8.67 -4.85 -22.75
C ARG A 80 8.92 -3.40 -22.33
N PRO A 81 8.54 -3.00 -21.11
CA PRO A 81 8.76 -1.64 -20.64
C PRO A 81 10.26 -1.33 -20.52
N PRO A 82 10.70 -0.13 -20.92
CA PRO A 82 12.08 0.28 -20.71
C PRO A 82 12.37 0.37 -19.21
N LEU A 83 13.53 -0.13 -18.78
CA LEU A 83 14.02 -0.02 -17.39
C LEU A 83 14.54 1.39 -17.05
N VAL A 84 14.39 2.34 -17.98
CA VAL A 84 14.81 3.73 -17.84
C VAL A 84 13.88 4.43 -16.85
N ARG A 85 14.44 5.20 -15.90
CA ARG A 85 13.70 5.89 -14.83
C ARG A 85 13.04 4.94 -13.81
N THR A 86 13.76 3.92 -13.37
CA THR A 86 13.44 3.21 -12.12
C THR A 86 14.19 3.84 -10.93
N PRO A 87 13.69 3.69 -9.69
CA PRO A 87 14.31 4.33 -8.53
C PRO A 87 15.59 3.58 -8.15
N TRP A 88 16.76 4.20 -8.37
CA TRP A 88 18.06 3.60 -8.03
C TRP A 88 18.18 3.15 -6.56
N PRO A 89 17.59 3.82 -5.55
CA PRO A 89 17.73 3.39 -4.16
C PRO A 89 17.06 2.03 -3.88
N LEU A 90 15.96 1.72 -4.58
CA LEU A 90 15.33 0.39 -4.50
C LEU A 90 16.30 -0.70 -4.96
N TRP A 91 16.93 -0.48 -6.12
CA TRP A 91 17.90 -1.43 -6.67
C TRP A 91 19.16 -1.53 -5.82
N ALA A 92 19.63 -0.42 -5.25
CA ALA A 92 20.77 -0.43 -4.33
C ALA A 92 20.47 -1.24 -3.07
N PHE A 93 19.28 -1.10 -2.49
CA PHE A 93 18.86 -1.91 -1.35
C PHE A 93 18.74 -3.40 -1.70
N LEU A 94 18.13 -3.75 -2.84
CA LEU A 94 18.05 -5.14 -3.30
C LEU A 94 19.43 -5.75 -3.61
N ALA A 95 20.32 -4.97 -4.23
CA ALA A 95 21.69 -5.37 -4.49
C ALA A 95 22.44 -5.61 -3.17
N TRP A 96 22.23 -4.78 -2.16
CA TRP A 96 22.78 -5.01 -0.83
C TRP A 96 22.23 -6.28 -0.18
N CYS A 97 20.93 -6.55 -0.30
CA CYS A 97 20.34 -7.80 0.15
C CYS A 97 20.96 -9.01 -0.55
N LEU A 98 21.25 -8.91 -1.86
CA LEU A 98 21.97 -9.94 -2.61
C LEU A 98 23.40 -10.13 -2.11
N VAL A 99 24.14 -9.03 -1.92
CA VAL A 99 25.52 -9.07 -1.42
C VAL A 99 25.58 -9.69 -0.01
N SER A 100 24.54 -9.48 0.80
CA SER A 100 24.42 -10.11 2.13
C SER A 100 24.38 -11.64 2.13
N VAL A 101 24.11 -12.28 0.99
CA VAL A 101 24.19 -13.76 0.85
C VAL A 101 25.60 -14.26 1.18
N ALA A 102 26.65 -13.48 0.92
CA ALA A 102 28.03 -13.91 1.12
C ALA A 102 28.35 -14.24 2.59
N TRP A 103 27.86 -13.42 3.53
CA TRP A 103 28.05 -13.59 4.98
C TRP A 103 26.78 -14.00 5.73
N SER A 104 25.66 -14.24 5.01
CA SER A 104 24.41 -14.61 5.66
C SER A 104 24.56 -15.89 6.47
N HIS A 105 24.12 -15.85 7.71
CA HIS A 105 24.05 -17.01 8.60
C HIS A 105 22.89 -17.95 8.21
N TRP A 106 21.98 -17.47 7.36
CA TRP A 106 20.77 -18.16 6.93
C TRP A 106 20.68 -18.21 5.40
N ARG A 107 21.77 -18.61 4.73
CA ARG A 107 21.93 -18.53 3.26
C ARG A 107 20.71 -19.02 2.48
N PHE A 108 20.14 -20.17 2.84
CA PHE A 108 18.96 -20.71 2.17
C PHE A 108 17.73 -19.79 2.31
N ALA A 109 17.44 -19.32 3.53
CA ALA A 109 16.36 -18.38 3.78
C ALA A 109 16.61 -17.04 3.08
N THR A 110 17.86 -16.57 3.03
CA THR A 110 18.24 -15.34 2.34
C THR A 110 18.02 -15.41 0.85
N ILE A 111 18.49 -16.48 0.19
CA ILE A 111 18.29 -16.67 -1.25
C ILE A 111 16.79 -16.76 -1.56
N SER A 112 16.05 -17.56 -0.79
CA SER A 112 14.60 -17.73 -0.99
C SER A 112 13.83 -16.41 -0.83
N SER A 113 14.14 -15.66 0.22
CA SER A 113 13.47 -14.38 0.52
C SER A 113 13.85 -13.28 -0.46
N LEU A 114 15.09 -13.28 -0.96
CA LEU A 114 15.53 -12.38 -2.01
C LEU A 114 14.81 -12.67 -3.34
N ILE A 115 14.67 -13.94 -3.73
CA ILE A 115 13.93 -14.34 -4.93
C ILE A 115 12.48 -13.81 -4.85
N VAL A 116 11.81 -14.02 -3.72
CA VAL A 116 10.44 -13.53 -3.49
C VAL A 116 10.38 -12.00 -3.57
N GLN A 117 11.34 -11.28 -2.96
CA GLN A 117 11.38 -9.82 -3.04
C GLN A 117 11.55 -9.31 -4.48
N VAL A 118 12.44 -9.92 -5.26
CA VAL A 118 12.67 -9.56 -6.66
C VAL A 118 11.43 -9.83 -7.51
N ILE A 119 10.76 -10.97 -7.30
CA ILE A 119 9.48 -11.28 -7.96
C ILE A 119 8.42 -10.23 -7.62
N CYS A 120 8.29 -9.87 -6.34
CA CYS A 120 7.36 -8.84 -5.89
C CYS A 120 7.65 -7.48 -6.55
N VAL A 121 8.92 -7.10 -6.67
CA VAL A 121 9.32 -5.86 -7.36
C VAL A 121 9.05 -5.95 -8.87
N ALA A 122 9.25 -7.10 -9.50
CA ALA A 122 8.91 -7.30 -10.91
C ALA A 122 7.41 -7.19 -11.16
N VAL A 123 6.57 -7.75 -10.27
CA VAL A 123 5.12 -7.61 -10.29
C VAL A 123 4.71 -6.14 -10.11
N ALA A 124 5.29 -5.45 -9.12
CA ALA A 124 5.06 -4.02 -8.90
C ALA A 124 5.47 -3.17 -10.13
N PHE A 125 6.61 -3.48 -10.73
CA PHE A 125 7.11 -2.84 -11.96
C PHE A 125 6.14 -3.05 -13.12
N THR A 126 5.62 -4.26 -13.29
CA THR A 126 4.63 -4.61 -14.32
C THR A 126 3.37 -3.77 -14.17
N ILE A 127 2.82 -3.63 -12.96
CA ILE A 127 1.63 -2.80 -12.70
C ILE A 127 1.96 -1.32 -12.96
N ALA A 128 3.12 -0.84 -12.50
CA ALA A 128 3.56 0.55 -12.65
C ALA A 128 3.73 0.97 -14.12
N SER A 129 4.24 0.07 -14.95
CA SER A 129 4.57 0.34 -16.35
C SER A 129 3.36 0.21 -17.29
N THR A 130 2.38 -0.63 -16.93
CA THR A 130 1.24 -0.97 -17.80
C THR A 130 -0.05 -0.22 -17.45
N LEU A 131 -0.15 0.39 -16.25
CA LEU A 131 -1.33 1.14 -15.82
C LEU A 131 -1.05 2.62 -15.58
N THR A 132 -2.07 3.45 -15.81
CA THR A 132 -2.06 4.89 -15.46
C THR A 132 -2.29 5.08 -13.96
N TRP A 133 -1.99 6.25 -13.39
CA TRP A 133 -2.26 6.51 -11.96
C TRP A 133 -3.73 6.29 -11.60
N ARG A 134 -4.63 6.73 -12.47
CA ARG A 134 -6.09 6.55 -12.31
C ARG A 134 -6.48 5.07 -12.32
N ARG A 135 -5.90 4.26 -13.19
CA ARG A 135 -6.14 2.81 -13.26
C ARG A 135 -5.52 2.05 -12.09
N ILE A 136 -4.35 2.47 -11.61
CA ILE A 136 -3.76 1.93 -10.38
C ILE A 136 -4.69 2.22 -9.19
N ALA A 137 -5.23 3.43 -9.10
CA ALA A 137 -6.23 3.79 -8.09
C ALA A 137 -7.47 2.91 -8.19
N ASP A 138 -7.97 2.65 -9.39
CA ASP A 138 -9.16 1.81 -9.63
C ASP A 138 -8.89 0.33 -9.30
N ALA A 139 -7.69 -0.19 -9.60
CA ALA A 139 -7.28 -1.55 -9.31
C ALA A 139 -7.11 -1.76 -7.80
N LEU A 140 -6.45 -0.81 -7.13
CA LEU A 140 -6.31 -0.77 -5.67
C LEU A 140 -7.69 -0.65 -4.98
N SER A 141 -8.55 0.22 -5.50
CA SER A 141 -9.95 0.38 -5.08
C SER A 141 -10.68 -0.95 -5.14
N LEU A 142 -10.64 -1.63 -6.30
CA LEU A 142 -11.35 -2.88 -6.50
C LEU A 142 -10.83 -3.99 -5.59
N GLY A 143 -9.52 -4.23 -5.57
CA GLY A 143 -8.92 -5.29 -4.76
C GLY A 143 -9.20 -5.11 -3.27
N LEU A 144 -8.91 -3.93 -2.72
CA LEU A 144 -9.05 -3.70 -1.28
C LEU A 144 -10.51 -3.65 -0.80
N ARG A 145 -11.44 -3.16 -1.62
CA ARG A 145 -12.88 -3.19 -1.26
C ARG A 145 -13.40 -4.62 -1.17
N TRP A 146 -12.95 -5.52 -2.03
CA TRP A 146 -13.28 -6.94 -1.94
C TRP A 146 -12.65 -7.58 -0.71
N VAL A 147 -11.38 -7.29 -0.40
CA VAL A 147 -10.76 -7.77 0.86
C VAL A 147 -11.57 -7.31 2.07
N LEU A 148 -11.94 -6.02 2.13
CA LEU A 148 -12.73 -5.45 3.23
C LEU A 148 -14.11 -6.09 3.34
N LEU A 149 -14.86 -6.17 2.23
CA LEU A 149 -16.20 -6.74 2.23
C LEU A 149 -16.19 -8.22 2.63
N LEU A 150 -15.31 -9.01 2.03
CA LEU A 150 -15.20 -10.43 2.32
C LEU A 150 -14.69 -10.68 3.74
N SER A 151 -13.85 -9.81 4.29
CA SER A 151 -13.42 -9.88 5.69
C SER A 151 -14.58 -9.70 6.65
N LEU A 152 -15.41 -8.67 6.42
CA LEU A 152 -16.59 -8.42 7.27
C LEU A 152 -17.63 -9.52 7.12
N LEU A 153 -17.84 -10.02 5.89
CA LEU A 153 -18.75 -11.14 5.63
C LEU A 153 -18.24 -12.43 6.30
N PHE A 154 -16.94 -12.72 6.17
CA PHE A 154 -16.31 -13.87 6.81
C PHE A 154 -16.53 -13.83 8.32
N GLU A 155 -16.17 -12.73 8.98
CA GLU A 155 -16.36 -12.58 10.43
C GLU A 155 -17.83 -12.64 10.85
N ALA A 156 -18.75 -12.10 10.03
CA ALA A 156 -20.18 -12.21 10.29
C ALA A 156 -20.69 -13.65 10.16
N VAL A 157 -20.25 -14.39 9.15
CA VAL A 157 -20.62 -15.80 8.96
C VAL A 157 -20.09 -16.64 10.12
N VAL A 158 -18.83 -16.44 10.50
CA VAL A 158 -18.23 -17.15 11.63
C VAL A 158 -18.97 -16.82 12.93
N ALA A 159 -19.26 -15.55 13.21
CA ALA A 159 -19.94 -15.17 14.45
C ALA A 159 -21.42 -15.60 14.51
N VAL A 160 -22.15 -15.63 13.39
CA VAL A 160 -23.58 -15.98 13.38
C VAL A 160 -23.81 -17.48 13.30
N PHE A 161 -23.12 -18.17 12.39
CA PHE A 161 -23.38 -19.57 12.05
C PHE A 161 -22.40 -20.54 12.72
N VAL A 162 -21.11 -20.20 12.77
CA VAL A 162 -20.08 -21.09 13.32
C VAL A 162 -20.00 -20.99 14.85
N ARG A 163 -20.01 -19.76 15.39
CA ARG A 163 -20.05 -19.42 16.83
C ARG A 163 -18.88 -19.94 17.67
N HIS A 164 -17.83 -20.45 17.04
CA HIS A 164 -16.57 -20.83 17.68
C HIS A 164 -15.37 -20.40 16.81
N PRO A 165 -14.16 -20.27 17.40
CA PRO A 165 -12.96 -19.92 16.66
C PRO A 165 -12.65 -20.93 15.54
N ILE A 166 -12.13 -20.43 14.42
CA ILE A 166 -11.71 -21.24 13.27
C ILE A 166 -10.19 -21.27 13.21
N ALA A 167 -9.63 -22.48 13.25
CA ALA A 167 -8.21 -22.73 13.02
C ALA A 167 -7.90 -22.77 11.50
N PRO A 168 -6.64 -22.55 11.09
CA PRO A 168 -6.20 -22.79 9.72
C PRO A 168 -6.46 -24.25 9.28
N ILE A 169 -6.84 -24.49 8.02
CA ILE A 169 -7.24 -25.83 7.53
C ILE A 169 -6.16 -26.92 7.65
N TRP A 170 -4.89 -26.51 7.76
CA TRP A 170 -3.74 -27.41 7.84
C TRP A 170 -3.33 -27.72 9.28
N THR A 171 -4.08 -27.28 10.29
CA THR A 171 -3.84 -27.64 11.68
C THR A 171 -5.13 -27.94 12.40
N ASP A 172 -5.11 -29.02 13.19
CA ASP A 172 -6.11 -29.28 14.22
C ASP A 172 -5.41 -29.16 15.57
N TYR A 173 -5.94 -28.26 16.39
CA TYR A 173 -5.41 -27.94 17.69
C TYR A 173 -6.03 -28.80 18.81
N GLY A 174 -7.07 -29.59 18.50
CA GLY A 174 -7.80 -30.39 19.48
C GLY A 174 -8.33 -29.56 20.65
N ASP A 175 -8.27 -30.12 21.85
CA ASP A 175 -8.68 -29.46 23.11
C ASP A 175 -7.56 -28.66 23.79
N ALA A 176 -6.43 -28.43 23.10
CA ALA A 176 -5.32 -27.70 23.69
C ALA A 176 -5.69 -26.21 23.88
N ASP A 177 -5.32 -25.64 25.03
CA ASP A 177 -5.45 -24.20 25.28
C ASP A 177 -4.35 -23.46 24.50
N ILE A 178 -4.73 -22.89 23.35
CA ILE A 178 -3.82 -22.24 22.43
C ILE A 178 -4.13 -20.75 22.37
N PRO A 179 -3.09 -19.90 22.34
CA PRO A 179 -3.30 -18.47 22.25
C PRO A 179 -4.16 -18.07 21.05
N ASP A 180 -5.10 -17.16 21.30
CA ASP A 180 -5.98 -16.49 20.33
C ASP A 180 -5.35 -16.09 18.99
N ALA A 181 -4.05 -15.79 18.99
CA ALA A 181 -3.32 -15.32 17.81
C ALA A 181 -3.15 -16.37 16.72
N PHE A 182 -3.32 -17.66 17.04
CA PHE A 182 -3.19 -18.76 16.07
C PHE A 182 -4.49 -19.05 15.31
N TYR A 183 -5.63 -18.58 15.80
CA TYR A 183 -6.90 -18.74 15.12
C TYR A 183 -7.04 -17.76 13.96
N PHE A 184 -7.58 -18.25 12.85
CA PHE A 184 -7.86 -17.46 11.65
C PHE A 184 -9.03 -16.49 11.85
N SER A 185 -10.10 -16.95 12.51
CA SER A 185 -11.15 -16.08 13.08
C SER A 185 -11.45 -16.53 14.48
N ARG A 186 -11.77 -15.58 15.37
CA ARG A 186 -12.08 -15.84 16.78
C ARG A 186 -13.58 -15.83 17.08
N ALA A 187 -14.44 -15.64 16.08
CA ALA A 187 -15.89 -15.45 16.24
C ALA A 187 -16.28 -14.26 17.13
N GLU A 188 -15.39 -13.27 17.27
CA GLU A 188 -15.49 -12.20 18.28
C GLU A 188 -16.37 -10.99 17.87
N LEU A 189 -17.15 -11.11 16.80
CA LEU A 189 -17.87 -9.96 16.22
C LEU A 189 -18.90 -9.35 17.18
N PHE A 190 -19.60 -10.18 17.96
CA PHE A 190 -20.67 -9.74 18.87
C PHE A 190 -20.29 -9.76 20.35
N THR A 191 -19.14 -10.34 20.68
CA THR A 191 -18.61 -10.48 22.06
C THR A 191 -17.70 -9.32 22.44
N GLY A 192 -17.41 -8.41 21.51
CA GLY A 192 -16.62 -7.21 21.77
C GLY A 192 -15.11 -7.44 21.71
N GLY A 193 -14.64 -8.58 21.20
CA GLY A 193 -13.24 -8.78 20.83
C GLY A 193 -12.86 -8.06 19.53
N ARG A 194 -11.63 -8.30 19.06
CA ARG A 194 -11.12 -7.67 17.82
C ARG A 194 -11.30 -8.61 16.65
N ILE A 195 -11.92 -8.14 15.59
CA ILE A 195 -12.01 -8.91 14.33
C ILE A 195 -10.67 -8.87 13.58
N GLN A 196 -10.39 -9.93 12.84
CA GLN A 196 -9.14 -10.14 12.11
C GLN A 196 -9.34 -10.10 10.58
N GLY A 197 -10.50 -10.55 10.11
CA GLY A 197 -10.84 -10.63 8.70
C GLY A 197 -9.99 -11.62 7.91
N LEU A 198 -10.06 -11.51 6.58
CA LEU A 198 -9.20 -12.30 5.70
C LEU A 198 -7.70 -12.14 6.00
N PRO A 199 -7.17 -10.94 6.31
CA PRO A 199 -5.75 -10.81 6.61
C PRO A 199 -5.26 -11.63 7.80
N GLY A 200 -6.15 -12.18 8.65
CA GLY A 200 -5.78 -12.93 9.86
C GLY A 200 -5.18 -12.04 10.95
N ASN A 201 -5.35 -10.72 10.84
CA ASN A 201 -4.83 -9.79 11.82
C ASN A 201 -5.63 -8.49 11.82
N ALA A 202 -6.10 -8.10 13.01
CA ALA A 202 -6.90 -6.90 13.22
C ALA A 202 -6.22 -5.61 12.74
N ASN A 203 -4.89 -5.48 12.91
CA ASN A 203 -4.17 -4.30 12.44
C ASN A 203 -4.07 -4.25 10.91
N LEU A 204 -3.93 -5.40 10.26
CA LEU A 204 -3.88 -5.48 8.80
C LEU A 204 -5.24 -5.18 8.18
N LEU A 205 -6.32 -5.70 8.75
CA LEU A 205 -7.67 -5.37 8.31
C LEU A 205 -7.96 -3.86 8.51
N ALA A 206 -7.54 -3.29 9.63
CA ALA A 206 -7.65 -1.85 9.86
C ALA A 206 -6.87 -1.04 8.81
N MET A 207 -5.67 -1.51 8.43
CA MET A 207 -4.88 -0.88 7.38
C MET A 207 -5.56 -0.98 6.02
N VAL A 208 -6.13 -2.15 5.67
CA VAL A 208 -6.94 -2.30 4.46
C VAL A 208 -8.11 -1.31 4.47
N ALA A 209 -8.81 -1.15 5.60
CA ALA A 209 -9.89 -0.18 5.74
C ALA A 209 -9.42 1.28 5.53
N LEU A 210 -8.24 1.65 6.06
CA LEU A 210 -7.63 2.97 5.83
C LEU A 210 -7.34 3.20 4.34
N LEU A 211 -6.71 2.23 3.69
CA LEU A 211 -6.37 2.31 2.27
C LEU A 211 -7.64 2.37 1.38
N VAL A 212 -8.69 1.61 1.73
CA VAL A 212 -10.00 1.73 1.08
C VAL A 212 -10.55 3.15 1.25
N ALA A 213 -10.55 3.70 2.46
CA ALA A 213 -11.05 5.04 2.71
C ALA A 213 -10.31 6.10 1.88
N ILE A 214 -8.97 6.05 1.85
CA ILE A 214 -8.14 6.95 1.03
C ILE A 214 -8.56 6.89 -0.45
N VAL A 215 -8.60 5.69 -1.02
CA VAL A 215 -8.86 5.50 -2.45
C VAL A 215 -10.31 5.84 -2.82
N VAL A 216 -11.26 5.57 -1.91
CA VAL A 216 -12.68 5.90 -2.07
C VAL A 216 -12.90 7.41 -2.04
N VAL A 217 -12.28 8.13 -1.10
CA VAL A 217 -12.33 9.60 -1.03
C VAL A 217 -11.71 10.22 -2.27
N VAL A 218 -10.56 9.72 -2.73
CA VAL A 218 -9.92 10.19 -3.96
C VAL A 218 -10.83 10.02 -5.17
N GLN A 219 -11.39 8.82 -5.39
CA GLN A 219 -12.33 8.59 -6.52
C GLN A 219 -13.60 9.42 -6.42
N LEU A 220 -14.12 9.65 -5.19
CA LEU A 220 -15.27 10.51 -4.96
C LEU A 220 -14.95 11.96 -5.33
N ALA A 221 -13.79 12.47 -4.89
CA ALA A 221 -13.32 13.82 -5.21
C ALA A 221 -13.09 14.01 -6.71
N GLU A 222 -12.69 12.96 -7.43
CA GLU A 222 -12.58 12.99 -8.91
C GLU A 222 -13.91 12.81 -9.65
N GLY A 223 -15.02 12.61 -8.94
CA GLY A 223 -16.32 12.33 -9.56
C GLY A 223 -16.40 10.96 -10.25
N ARG A 224 -15.42 10.07 -10.01
CA ARG A 224 -15.35 8.72 -10.59
C ARG A 224 -16.17 7.69 -9.82
N MET A 225 -16.70 8.06 -8.66
CA MET A 225 -17.62 7.24 -7.87
C MET A 225 -18.82 8.04 -7.39
N ARG A 226 -20.01 7.47 -7.56
CA ARG A 226 -21.27 8.04 -7.05
C ARG A 226 -21.22 8.21 -5.54
N ARG A 227 -21.74 9.34 -5.03
CA ARG A 227 -21.81 9.68 -3.59
C ARG A 227 -22.35 8.53 -2.74
N ALA A 228 -23.52 7.98 -3.08
CA ALA A 228 -24.13 6.88 -2.33
C ALA A 228 -23.22 5.65 -2.21
N ARG A 229 -22.54 5.26 -3.30
CA ARG A 229 -21.60 4.14 -3.30
C ARG A 229 -20.36 4.46 -2.45
N ALA A 230 -19.82 5.68 -2.57
CA ALA A 230 -18.69 6.12 -1.77
C ALA A 230 -19.02 6.11 -0.27
N THR A 231 -20.17 6.66 0.11
CA THR A 231 -20.67 6.66 1.49
C THR A 231 -20.78 5.24 2.03
N GLY A 232 -21.36 4.30 1.27
CA GLY A 232 -21.44 2.90 1.69
C GLY A 232 -20.08 2.28 2.00
N TRP A 233 -19.08 2.50 1.13
CA TRP A 233 -17.72 1.99 1.38
C TRP A 233 -17.02 2.69 2.53
N LEU A 234 -17.25 3.99 2.74
CA LEU A 234 -16.69 4.71 3.89
C LEU A 234 -17.31 4.24 5.21
N VAL A 235 -18.62 3.91 5.22
CA VAL A 235 -19.28 3.32 6.39
C VAL A 235 -18.70 1.94 6.70
N LEU A 236 -18.51 1.09 5.68
CA LEU A 236 -17.88 -0.23 5.89
C LEU A 236 -16.43 -0.11 6.39
N ALA A 237 -15.66 0.85 5.85
CA ALA A 237 -14.31 1.12 6.34
C ALA A 237 -14.32 1.59 7.79
N ALA A 238 -15.19 2.56 8.14
CA ALA A 238 -15.34 3.06 9.51
C ALA A 238 -15.77 1.95 10.48
N LEU A 239 -16.70 1.07 10.07
CA LEU A 239 -17.10 -0.10 10.84
C LEU A 239 -15.91 -1.02 11.12
N ALA A 240 -15.13 -1.36 10.10
CA ALA A 240 -13.93 -2.18 10.27
C ALA A 240 -12.89 -1.51 11.20
N PHE A 241 -12.71 -0.19 11.11
CA PHE A 241 -11.85 0.57 12.04
C PHE A 241 -12.27 0.40 13.50
N VAL A 242 -13.57 0.52 13.78
CA VAL A 242 -14.13 0.38 15.14
C VAL A 242 -13.97 -1.06 15.64
N LEU A 243 -14.28 -2.05 14.80
CA LEU A 243 -14.26 -3.46 15.20
C LEU A 243 -12.83 -4.02 15.36
N THR A 244 -11.86 -3.48 14.63
CA THR A 244 -10.45 -3.93 14.73
C THR A 244 -9.70 -3.32 15.91
N ARG A 245 -10.17 -2.18 16.44
CA ARG A 245 -9.59 -1.45 17.60
C ARG A 245 -8.07 -1.24 17.51
N SER A 246 -7.56 -0.97 16.31
CA SER A 246 -6.12 -0.81 16.09
C SER A 246 -5.67 0.63 16.40
N SER A 247 -4.98 0.85 17.52
CA SER A 247 -4.45 2.17 17.87
C SER A 247 -3.42 2.69 16.86
N THR A 248 -2.60 1.79 16.31
CA THR A 248 -1.60 2.13 15.29
C THR A 248 -2.26 2.70 14.05
N VAL A 249 -3.32 2.06 13.57
CA VAL A 249 -3.98 2.48 12.34
C VAL A 249 -4.87 3.70 12.56
N ILE A 250 -5.41 3.91 13.77
CA ILE A 250 -6.04 5.18 14.16
C ILE A 250 -5.01 6.33 14.09
N ALA A 251 -3.82 6.13 14.65
CA ALA A 251 -2.75 7.13 14.55
C ALA A 251 -2.34 7.36 13.07
N ALA A 252 -2.22 6.30 12.27
CA ALA A 252 -1.95 6.41 10.84
C ALA A 252 -3.03 7.20 10.11
N ALA A 253 -4.31 6.97 10.40
CA ALA A 253 -5.42 7.71 9.81
C ALA A 253 -5.36 9.21 10.15
N LEU A 254 -5.02 9.55 11.40
CA LEU A 254 -4.83 10.94 11.82
C LEU A 254 -3.66 11.61 11.07
N VAL A 255 -2.51 10.94 11.00
CA VAL A 255 -1.34 11.47 10.28
C VAL A 255 -1.65 11.64 8.79
N VAL A 256 -2.33 10.67 8.17
CA VAL A 256 -2.78 10.78 6.77
C VAL A 256 -3.72 11.97 6.57
N ALA A 257 -4.67 12.20 7.48
CA ALA A 257 -5.59 13.33 7.40
C ALA A 257 -4.84 14.68 7.52
N VAL A 258 -3.91 14.79 8.47
CA VAL A 258 -3.06 15.98 8.63
C VAL A 258 -2.23 16.21 7.38
N VAL A 259 -1.56 15.18 6.85
CA VAL A 259 -0.75 15.29 5.63
C VAL A 259 -1.60 15.68 4.43
N ALA A 260 -2.83 15.16 4.30
CA ALA A 260 -3.76 15.57 3.24
C ALA A 260 -4.06 17.07 3.32
N LEU A 261 -4.39 17.59 4.51
CA LEU A 261 -4.66 19.00 4.74
C LEU A 261 -3.44 19.87 4.42
N VAL A 262 -2.27 19.46 4.90
CA VAL A 262 -1.01 20.18 4.64
C VAL A 262 -0.70 20.18 3.14
N ALA A 263 -0.83 19.05 2.44
CA ALA A 263 -0.57 18.97 1.01
C ALA A 263 -1.49 19.90 0.21
N VAL A 264 -2.80 19.91 0.53
CA VAL A 264 -3.77 20.83 -0.10
C VAL A 264 -3.44 22.29 0.23
N TRP A 265 -3.04 22.59 1.46
CA TRP A 265 -2.63 23.94 1.86
C TRP A 265 -1.38 24.39 1.10
N VAL A 266 -0.32 23.57 1.04
CA VAL A 266 0.94 23.86 0.34
C VAL A 266 0.70 24.09 -1.16
N ARG A 267 -0.27 23.42 -1.77
CA ARG A 267 -0.63 23.66 -3.17
C ARG A 267 -1.23 25.04 -3.42
N ARG A 268 -2.03 25.56 -2.49
CA ARG A 268 -2.64 26.90 -2.59
C ARG A 268 -1.62 28.03 -2.45
N VAL A 269 -0.37 27.68 -2.14
CA VAL A 269 0.73 28.62 -1.98
C VAL A 269 1.44 28.86 -3.31
N PRO A 270 1.59 30.13 -3.75
CA PRO A 270 2.45 30.47 -4.88
C PRO A 270 3.86 29.95 -4.68
N THR A 271 4.49 29.42 -5.73
CA THR A 271 5.78 28.72 -5.64
C THR A 271 6.86 29.54 -4.91
N GLU A 272 6.89 30.87 -5.12
CA GLU A 272 7.84 31.79 -4.48
C GLU A 272 7.73 31.84 -2.94
N ARG A 273 6.54 31.54 -2.38
CA ARG A 273 6.27 31.65 -0.94
C ARG A 273 6.28 30.30 -0.22
N ARG A 274 6.70 29.22 -0.90
CA ARG A 274 6.68 27.86 -0.32
C ARG A 274 7.80 27.62 0.67
N THR A 275 9.00 28.15 0.45
CA THR A 275 10.17 27.97 1.32
C THR A 275 9.92 28.31 2.80
N PRO A 276 9.40 29.49 3.18
CA PRO A 276 9.11 29.79 4.58
C PRO A 276 8.04 28.87 5.17
N ARG A 277 7.09 28.40 4.36
CA ARG A 277 6.04 27.47 4.81
C ARG A 277 6.57 26.06 5.02
N TYR A 278 7.50 25.61 4.20
CA TYR A 278 8.22 24.35 4.46
C TYR A 278 9.03 24.42 5.75
N LEU A 279 9.64 25.58 6.06
CA LEU A 279 10.33 25.77 7.34
C LEU A 279 9.37 25.65 8.52
N VAL A 280 8.21 26.31 8.47
CA VAL A 280 7.17 26.20 9.51
C VAL A 280 6.70 24.75 9.67
N LEU A 281 6.49 24.02 8.57
CA LEU A 281 6.12 22.61 8.62
C LEU A 281 7.23 21.73 9.23
N ALA A 282 8.49 21.99 8.89
CA ALA A 282 9.62 21.26 9.44
C ALA A 282 9.75 21.50 10.96
N VAL A 283 9.67 22.76 11.39
CA VAL A 283 9.67 23.12 12.82
C VAL A 283 8.49 22.49 13.54
N GLY A 284 7.28 22.58 12.97
CA GLY A 284 6.07 21.96 13.54
C GLY A 284 6.20 20.44 13.66
N ALA A 285 6.78 19.77 12.66
CA ALA A 285 7.03 18.33 12.72
C ALA A 285 8.03 17.96 13.83
N VAL A 286 9.11 18.74 14.00
CA VAL A 286 10.07 18.56 15.09
C VAL A 286 9.40 18.76 16.45
N VAL A 287 8.59 19.81 16.63
CA VAL A 287 7.85 20.07 17.87
C VAL A 287 6.91 18.91 18.20
N VAL A 288 6.15 18.41 17.21
CA VAL A 288 5.25 17.26 17.40
C VAL A 288 6.04 16.00 17.76
N ALA A 289 7.17 15.74 17.09
CA ALA A 289 8.02 14.59 17.40
C ALA A 289 8.60 14.65 18.82
N VAL A 290 9.09 15.82 19.25
CA VAL A 290 9.60 16.06 20.60
C VAL A 290 8.47 15.90 21.63
N ALA A 291 7.30 16.50 21.38
CA ALA A 291 6.14 16.35 22.26
C ALA A 291 5.69 14.89 22.38
N ALA A 292 5.64 14.15 21.27
CA ALA A 292 5.30 12.73 21.27
C ALA A 292 6.32 11.89 22.07
N PHE A 293 7.62 12.21 21.97
CA PHE A 293 8.67 11.54 22.73
C PHE A 293 8.56 11.82 24.23
N LEU A 294 8.36 13.09 24.62
CA LEU A 294 8.25 13.49 26.02
C LEU A 294 6.95 12.98 26.69
N LEU A 295 5.85 12.95 25.94
CA LEU A 295 4.53 12.56 26.44
C LEU A 295 4.24 11.05 26.29
N ARG A 296 5.20 10.24 25.81
CA ARG A 296 5.00 8.82 25.54
C ARG A 296 4.53 8.02 26.76
N GLY A 297 5.10 8.29 27.94
CA GLY A 297 4.75 7.61 29.19
C GLY A 297 3.31 7.95 29.64
N PRO A 298 3.00 9.23 29.88
CA PRO A 298 1.66 9.66 30.28
C PRO A 298 0.56 9.27 29.28
N VAL A 299 0.82 9.37 27.97
CA VAL A 299 -0.14 8.96 26.94
C VAL A 299 -0.34 7.44 26.95
N SER A 300 0.71 6.65 27.18
CA SER A 300 0.59 5.19 27.28
C SER A 300 -0.25 4.81 28.50
N GLU A 301 0.04 5.40 29.67
CA GLU A 301 -0.70 5.17 30.92
C GLU A 301 -2.18 5.57 30.81
N LEU A 302 -2.48 6.73 30.21
CA LEU A 302 -3.84 7.18 29.95
C LEU A 302 -4.62 6.24 29.01
N LEU A 303 -3.91 5.56 28.10
CA LEU A 303 -4.50 4.56 27.21
C LEU A 303 -4.60 3.16 27.85
N GLY A 304 -4.27 3.03 29.14
CA GLY A 304 -4.28 1.76 29.87
C GLY A 304 -3.24 0.76 29.35
N LYS A 305 -2.23 1.24 28.63
CA LYS A 305 -1.11 0.44 28.11
C LYS A 305 0.09 0.81 28.97
N GLY A 306 0.63 -0.12 29.75
CA GLY A 306 1.78 0.15 30.64
C GLY A 306 2.92 0.95 29.97
N SER A 307 3.84 1.49 30.77
CA SER A 307 4.91 2.42 30.35
C SER A 307 5.75 1.97 29.14
N ASP A 308 5.80 0.66 28.86
CA ASP A 308 6.29 0.12 27.61
C ASP A 308 5.21 0.22 26.54
N ALA A 309 5.41 1.12 25.57
CA ALA A 309 4.46 1.56 24.53
C ALA A 309 3.65 0.48 23.76
N THR A 310 3.82 -0.81 24.02
CA THR A 310 2.87 -1.92 23.72
C THR A 310 3.29 -3.25 24.38
N GLY A 311 4.27 -3.27 25.32
CA GLY A 311 4.94 -4.48 25.81
C GLY A 311 5.87 -5.13 24.77
N ARG A 312 6.52 -4.31 23.92
CA ARG A 312 7.48 -4.73 22.88
C ARG A 312 8.94 -4.42 23.24
N GLY A 313 9.19 -3.78 24.38
CA GLY A 313 10.54 -3.39 24.81
C GLY A 313 11.48 -4.59 24.92
N GLU A 314 10.99 -5.72 25.44
CA GLU A 314 11.78 -6.95 25.54
C GLU A 314 12.19 -7.50 24.17
N ILE A 315 11.27 -7.48 23.18
CA ILE A 315 11.56 -7.90 21.80
C ILE A 315 12.65 -7.00 21.22
N TRP A 316 12.52 -5.69 21.38
CA TRP A 316 13.49 -4.73 20.86
C TRP A 316 14.86 -4.86 21.54
N ALA A 317 14.91 -5.11 22.84
CA ALA A 317 16.17 -5.34 23.55
C ALA A 317 16.90 -6.59 23.01
N LYS A 318 16.16 -7.68 22.75
CA LYS A 318 16.72 -8.90 22.14
C LYS A 318 17.21 -8.65 20.71
N VAL A 319 16.45 -7.92 19.91
CA VAL A 319 16.85 -7.57 18.53
C VAL A 319 18.06 -6.63 18.52
N LEU A 320 18.15 -5.67 19.45
CA LEU A 320 19.33 -4.83 19.62
C LEU A 320 20.57 -5.65 20.00
N GLY A 321 20.42 -6.66 20.87
CA GLY A 321 21.51 -7.59 21.18
C GLY A 321 21.99 -8.41 19.96
N LEU A 322 21.12 -8.69 18.98
CA LEU A 322 21.55 -9.25 17.69
C LEU A 322 22.24 -8.21 16.81
N ILE A 323 21.73 -6.98 16.78
CA ILE A 323 22.34 -5.87 16.04
C ILE A 323 23.78 -5.64 16.52
N ASP A 324 24.03 -5.64 17.83
CA ASP A 324 25.36 -5.39 18.40
C ASP A 324 26.42 -6.38 17.91
N GLN A 325 26.02 -7.61 17.56
CA GLN A 325 26.92 -8.63 17.03
C GLN A 325 27.34 -8.36 15.57
N HIS A 326 26.46 -7.77 14.76
CA HIS A 326 26.68 -7.56 13.32
C HIS A 326 26.18 -6.18 12.86
N ALA A 327 26.52 -5.11 13.59
CA ALA A 327 25.87 -3.80 13.44
C ALA A 327 26.05 -3.16 12.06
N VAL A 328 27.16 -3.45 11.37
CA VAL A 328 27.52 -2.79 10.10
C VAL A 328 26.89 -3.48 8.89
N VAL A 329 27.00 -4.80 8.81
CA VAL A 329 26.61 -5.62 7.64
C VAL A 329 25.39 -6.51 7.86
N GLY A 330 24.96 -6.67 9.12
CA GLY A 330 23.79 -7.47 9.51
C GLY A 330 24.00 -8.98 9.40
N TRP A 331 23.00 -9.73 9.83
CA TRP A 331 23.02 -11.20 9.86
C TRP A 331 22.77 -11.89 8.52
N GLY A 332 22.21 -11.16 7.56
CA GLY A 332 21.72 -11.66 6.27
C GLY A 332 20.23 -11.38 6.09
N TRP A 333 19.84 -10.89 4.92
CA TRP A 333 18.44 -10.60 4.61
C TRP A 333 17.58 -11.88 4.68
N ILE A 334 16.44 -11.85 5.37
CA ILE A 334 15.45 -12.94 5.38
C ILE A 334 14.02 -12.42 5.24
N GLY A 335 13.81 -11.10 5.30
CA GLY A 335 12.47 -10.51 5.27
C GLY A 335 11.67 -10.91 6.50
N TYR A 336 10.70 -11.80 6.32
CA TYR A 336 9.92 -12.37 7.42
C TYR A 336 10.76 -13.39 8.20
N TRP A 337 10.64 -13.47 9.52
CA TRP A 337 11.43 -14.43 10.29
C TRP A 337 10.92 -15.86 10.09
N TRP A 338 11.82 -16.78 9.77
CA TRP A 338 11.45 -18.16 9.52
C TRP A 338 11.38 -18.93 10.85
N PRO A 339 10.26 -19.62 11.15
CA PRO A 339 10.10 -20.35 12.42
C PRO A 339 11.18 -21.40 12.67
N GLY A 340 11.72 -22.00 11.61
CA GLY A 340 12.73 -23.06 11.71
C GLY A 340 14.15 -22.59 12.02
N ILE A 341 14.37 -21.29 12.24
CA ILE A 341 15.69 -20.74 12.57
C ILE A 341 15.81 -20.59 14.11
N PRO A 342 16.67 -21.38 14.79
CA PRO A 342 16.74 -21.39 16.25
C PRO A 342 17.08 -20.02 16.86
N THR A 343 17.97 -19.27 16.21
CA THR A 343 18.37 -17.92 16.68
C THR A 343 17.25 -16.88 16.62
N LEU A 344 16.19 -17.15 15.85
CA LEU A 344 15.02 -16.28 15.72
C LEU A 344 13.81 -16.78 16.51
N ALA A 345 13.75 -18.08 16.79
CA ALA A 345 12.65 -18.73 17.45
C ALA A 345 12.36 -18.16 18.85
N ASP A 346 13.38 -17.68 19.58
CA ASP A 346 13.20 -17.16 20.94
C ASP A 346 13.10 -15.63 21.08
N LEU A 347 13.21 -14.90 19.97
CA LEU A 347 13.34 -13.44 19.98
C LEU A 347 12.08 -12.71 20.46
N ALA A 348 10.91 -13.25 20.12
CA ALA A 348 9.65 -12.54 20.34
C ALA A 348 8.55 -13.45 20.91
N HIS A 349 8.86 -14.14 22.01
CA HIS A 349 7.86 -14.85 22.80
C HIS A 349 7.02 -13.86 23.61
N ARG A 350 5.70 -13.91 23.41
CA ARG A 350 4.76 -13.19 24.25
C ARG A 350 3.44 -13.93 24.35
N LYS A 351 2.97 -14.15 25.58
CA LYS A 351 1.68 -14.84 25.88
C LYS A 351 1.55 -16.18 25.15
N GLY A 352 2.62 -16.99 25.14
CA GLY A 352 2.65 -18.30 24.48
C GLY A 352 2.75 -18.26 22.95
N VAL A 353 2.92 -17.08 22.34
CA VAL A 353 3.07 -16.91 20.88
C VAL A 353 4.46 -16.42 20.55
N THR A 354 5.12 -17.09 19.62
CA THR A 354 6.36 -16.62 18.98
C THR A 354 6.00 -15.70 17.81
N TYR A 355 6.29 -14.41 17.95
CA TYR A 355 6.13 -13.46 16.85
C TYR A 355 7.34 -13.56 15.88
N LEU A 356 7.06 -13.47 14.59
CA LEU A 356 8.05 -13.69 13.53
C LEU A 356 8.50 -12.37 12.87
N GLN A 357 8.53 -11.31 13.67
CA GLN A 357 8.93 -9.97 13.27
C GLN A 357 9.33 -9.11 14.47
N ALA A 358 10.19 -8.12 14.23
CA ALA A 358 10.56 -7.12 15.24
C ALA A 358 9.42 -6.16 15.63
N HIS A 359 8.32 -6.15 14.87
CA HIS A 359 7.25 -5.17 14.97
C HIS A 359 7.71 -3.71 14.79
N ASP A 360 8.79 -3.54 14.02
CA ASP A 360 9.33 -2.27 13.53
C ASP A 360 10.18 -2.60 12.30
N ALA A 361 9.80 -2.08 11.13
CA ALA A 361 10.48 -2.41 9.87
C ALA A 361 11.93 -1.93 9.83
N TYR A 362 12.26 -0.82 10.49
CA TYR A 362 13.60 -0.23 10.46
C TYR A 362 14.55 -1.01 11.37
N LEU A 363 14.07 -1.40 12.54
CA LEU A 363 14.82 -2.27 13.46
C LEU A 363 15.09 -3.64 12.80
N ASP A 364 14.10 -4.18 12.10
CA ASP A 364 14.24 -5.44 11.36
C ASP A 364 15.28 -5.34 10.22
N VAL A 365 15.21 -4.26 9.42
CA VAL A 365 16.21 -4.01 8.36
C VAL A 365 17.61 -3.86 8.95
N TRP A 366 17.75 -3.17 10.07
CA TRP A 366 19.07 -3.00 10.71
C TRP A 366 19.63 -4.35 11.18
N MET A 367 18.83 -5.16 11.88
CA MET A 367 19.26 -6.49 12.32
C MET A 367 19.69 -7.37 11.14
N GLN A 368 18.92 -7.36 10.04
CA GLN A 368 19.18 -8.25 8.91
C GLN A 368 20.28 -7.76 7.97
N THR A 369 20.39 -6.46 7.74
CA THR A 369 21.26 -5.89 6.68
C THR A 369 22.31 -4.89 7.18
N GLY A 370 22.33 -4.65 8.49
CA GLY A 370 23.24 -3.71 9.12
C GLY A 370 22.88 -2.25 8.83
N ILE A 371 23.69 -1.34 9.38
CA ILE A 371 23.50 0.11 9.20
C ILE A 371 23.58 0.51 7.73
N ILE A 372 24.39 -0.20 6.92
CA ILE A 372 24.52 0.07 5.49
C ILE A 372 23.17 -0.18 4.79
N GLY A 373 22.56 -1.34 5.03
CA GLY A 373 21.27 -1.66 4.45
C GLY A 373 20.14 -0.77 4.99
N LEU A 374 20.19 -0.38 6.28
CA LEU A 374 19.27 0.60 6.86
C LEU A 374 19.37 1.97 6.17
N VAL A 375 20.58 2.47 5.89
CA VAL A 375 20.79 3.73 5.17
C VAL A 375 20.25 3.63 3.73
N LEU A 376 20.53 2.54 3.03
CA LEU A 376 20.02 2.32 1.67
C LEU A 376 18.48 2.23 1.64
N PHE A 377 17.90 1.53 2.61
CA PHE A 377 16.45 1.46 2.79
C PHE A 377 15.87 2.84 3.15
N GLY A 378 16.55 3.61 4.00
CA GLY A 378 16.19 4.99 4.34
C GLY A 378 16.19 5.90 3.11
N LEU A 379 17.20 5.81 2.24
CA LEU A 379 17.24 6.52 0.96
C LEU A 379 16.08 6.12 0.06
N TYR A 380 15.75 4.83 0.00
CA TYR A 380 14.59 4.33 -0.72
C TYR A 380 13.27 4.90 -0.17
N VAL A 381 13.11 4.95 1.15
CA VAL A 381 11.95 5.54 1.80
C VAL A 381 11.84 7.04 1.53
N VAL A 382 12.91 7.79 1.78
CA VAL A 382 12.93 9.25 1.65
C VAL A 382 12.70 9.68 0.20
N THR A 383 13.34 9.03 -0.77
CA THR A 383 13.12 9.35 -2.19
C THR A 383 11.70 9.04 -2.65
N THR A 384 11.10 7.95 -2.17
CA THR A 384 9.71 7.60 -2.47
C THR A 384 8.72 8.59 -1.85
N LEU A 385 8.93 8.96 -0.59
CA LEU A 385 8.13 9.99 0.09
C LEU A 385 8.26 11.35 -0.60
N TRP A 386 9.47 11.76 -0.94
CA TRP A 386 9.74 13.02 -1.65
C TRP A 386 9.04 13.07 -3.01
N ARG A 387 9.11 11.99 -3.80
CA ARG A 387 8.43 11.94 -5.10
C ARG A 387 6.91 11.89 -4.95
N SER A 388 6.39 11.23 -3.93
CA SER A 388 4.95 11.20 -3.63
C SER A 388 4.45 12.58 -3.18
N TRP A 389 5.25 13.29 -2.37
CA TRP A 389 5.02 14.69 -2.02
C TRP A 389 5.04 15.60 -3.26
N ALA A 390 5.97 15.35 -4.19
CA ALA A 390 6.03 16.06 -5.46
C ALA A 390 4.80 15.80 -6.32
N CYS A 391 4.29 14.56 -6.39
CA CYS A 391 3.01 14.26 -7.06
C CYS A 391 1.87 15.11 -6.47
N ALA A 392 1.81 15.21 -5.15
CA ALA A 392 0.76 15.94 -4.45
C ALA A 392 0.88 17.46 -4.60
N THR A 393 2.09 18.03 -4.64
CA THR A 393 2.29 19.49 -4.48
C THR A 393 2.80 20.24 -5.70
N ARG A 394 3.42 19.54 -6.67
CA ARG A 394 3.90 20.18 -7.90
C ARG A 394 2.72 20.54 -8.80
N ILE A 395 2.84 21.67 -9.47
CA ILE A 395 1.88 22.10 -10.49
C ILE A 395 2.22 21.34 -11.77
N GLY A 396 1.27 20.56 -12.27
CA GLY A 396 1.38 19.94 -13.60
C GLY A 396 1.07 20.98 -14.68
N TYR A 397 1.66 20.83 -15.86
CA TYR A 397 1.42 21.70 -17.00
C TYR A 397 0.82 20.90 -18.17
N ASP A 398 -0.07 21.51 -18.94
CA ASP A 398 -0.60 20.91 -20.17
C ASP A 398 0.37 21.07 -21.35
N ALA A 399 0.03 20.52 -22.52
CA ALA A 399 0.86 20.61 -23.72
C ALA A 399 1.04 22.06 -24.20
N ALA A 400 0.16 22.97 -23.79
CA ALA A 400 0.22 24.40 -24.06
C ALA A 400 0.93 25.19 -22.93
N LEU A 401 1.65 24.51 -22.03
CA LEU A 401 2.34 25.07 -20.87
C LEU A 401 1.44 25.84 -19.90
N ARG A 402 0.13 25.54 -19.87
CA ARG A 402 -0.79 26.12 -18.91
C ARG A 402 -0.85 25.27 -17.65
N PRO A 403 -0.93 25.90 -16.45
CA PRO A 403 -1.13 25.16 -15.21
C PRO A 403 -2.39 24.30 -15.28
N ARG A 404 -2.24 22.99 -15.02
CA ARG A 404 -3.38 22.08 -14.93
C ARG A 404 -4.14 22.29 -13.62
N PRO A 405 -5.47 22.11 -13.64
CA PRO A 405 -6.27 22.16 -12.43
C PRO A 405 -5.88 21.04 -11.46
N PHE A 406 -6.31 21.18 -10.21
CA PHE A 406 -6.06 20.17 -9.18
C PHE A 406 -6.78 18.86 -9.50
N ASP A 407 -5.99 17.81 -9.73
CA ASP A 407 -6.49 16.44 -9.83
C ASP A 407 -6.39 15.72 -8.48
N PRO A 408 -7.49 15.33 -7.83
CA PRO A 408 -7.46 14.65 -6.53
C PRO A 408 -6.61 13.36 -6.50
N VAL A 409 -6.46 12.64 -7.62
CA VAL A 409 -5.57 11.47 -7.72
C VAL A 409 -4.11 11.80 -7.41
N SER A 410 -3.69 13.06 -7.56
CA SER A 410 -2.34 13.51 -7.21
C SER A 410 -1.99 13.36 -5.72
N LEU A 411 -2.99 13.30 -4.84
CA LEU A 411 -2.78 13.03 -3.41
C LEU A 411 -2.56 11.54 -3.11
N LEU A 412 -3.07 10.64 -3.96
CA LEU A 412 -3.08 9.19 -3.69
C LEU A 412 -1.69 8.63 -3.31
N PRO A 413 -0.60 8.90 -4.07
CA PRO A 413 0.70 8.31 -3.75
C PRO A 413 1.19 8.75 -2.37
N LEU A 414 1.01 10.02 -2.03
CA LEU A 414 1.44 10.59 -0.76
C LEU A 414 0.66 9.97 0.41
N LEU A 415 -0.67 9.91 0.31
CA LEU A 415 -1.51 9.41 1.39
C LEU A 415 -1.26 7.91 1.65
N VAL A 416 -1.09 7.12 0.59
CA VAL A 416 -0.78 5.69 0.72
C VAL A 416 0.62 5.47 1.27
N VAL A 417 1.64 6.19 0.76
CA VAL A 417 3.01 6.10 1.30
C VAL A 417 3.05 6.46 2.78
N VAL A 418 2.41 7.56 3.18
CA VAL A 418 2.38 7.97 4.59
C VAL A 418 1.68 6.93 5.45
N ALA A 419 0.55 6.37 5.00
CA ALA A 419 -0.13 5.31 5.73
C ALA A 419 0.79 4.09 5.96
N LEU A 420 1.51 3.66 4.91
CA LEU A 420 2.44 2.52 4.98
C LEU A 420 3.63 2.80 5.90
N LEU A 421 4.19 4.02 5.86
CA LEU A 421 5.33 4.40 6.70
C LEU A 421 4.94 4.54 8.19
N VAL A 422 3.74 5.06 8.49
CA VAL A 422 3.28 5.11 9.89
C VAL A 422 3.02 3.70 10.42
N GLN A 423 2.45 2.81 9.60
CA GLN A 423 2.31 1.41 9.98
C GLN A 423 3.68 0.74 10.19
N SER A 424 4.69 1.07 9.37
CA SER A 424 5.99 0.40 9.40
C SER A 424 6.79 0.62 10.68
N VAL A 425 6.52 1.70 11.43
CA VAL A 425 7.10 1.95 12.75
C VAL A 425 6.55 0.99 13.81
N ALA A 426 5.35 0.45 13.60
CA ALA A 426 4.71 -0.45 14.55
C ALA A 426 4.56 -1.89 14.03
N GLU A 427 4.91 -2.16 12.78
CA GLU A 427 4.86 -3.50 12.17
C GLU A 427 5.94 -3.62 11.09
N SER A 428 6.63 -4.77 11.01
CA SER A 428 7.61 -5.01 9.95
C SER A 428 6.98 -5.29 8.58
N ARG A 429 5.65 -5.17 8.46
CA ARG A 429 4.87 -5.55 7.28
C ARG A 429 5.26 -4.80 6.00
N LEU A 430 5.91 -3.63 6.10
CA LEU A 430 6.44 -2.90 4.94
C LEU A 430 7.43 -3.74 4.11
N LEU A 431 8.07 -4.73 4.72
CA LEU A 431 9.15 -5.53 4.12
C LEU A 431 8.67 -6.76 3.34
N TYR A 432 7.38 -7.10 3.39
CA TYR A 432 6.85 -8.29 2.73
C TYR A 432 5.37 -8.16 2.31
N GLN A 433 4.91 -9.13 1.50
CA GLN A 433 3.53 -9.22 0.98
C GLN A 433 3.03 -7.92 0.29
N GLY A 434 1.78 -7.53 0.55
CA GLY A 434 1.09 -6.44 -0.14
C GLY A 434 1.71 -5.07 0.08
N ASN A 435 2.24 -4.79 1.28
CA ASN A 435 2.84 -3.49 1.58
C ASN A 435 4.16 -3.29 0.82
N TRP A 436 5.00 -4.33 0.71
CA TRP A 436 6.22 -4.27 -0.09
C TRP A 436 5.91 -4.01 -1.57
N VAL A 437 4.96 -4.76 -2.15
CA VAL A 437 4.53 -4.58 -3.54
C VAL A 437 3.91 -3.21 -3.77
N LEU A 438 3.05 -2.74 -2.87
CA LEU A 438 2.41 -1.43 -3.00
C LEU A 438 3.43 -0.29 -2.87
N PHE A 439 4.38 -0.40 -1.93
CA PHE A 439 5.43 0.60 -1.76
C PHE A 439 6.35 0.66 -2.99
N ALA A 440 6.81 -0.50 -3.49
CA ALA A 440 7.59 -0.60 -4.72
C ALA A 440 6.84 -0.07 -5.93
N LEU A 441 5.54 -0.39 -6.06
CA LEU A 441 4.66 0.11 -7.12
C LEU A 441 4.64 1.64 -7.13
N LEU A 442 4.43 2.26 -5.97
CA LEU A 442 4.38 3.73 -5.87
C LEU A 442 5.74 4.37 -6.13
N ALA A 443 6.82 3.80 -5.61
CA ALA A 443 8.19 4.28 -5.83
C ALA A 443 8.56 4.25 -7.32
N ILE A 444 8.29 3.13 -7.98
CA ILE A 444 8.54 2.93 -9.41
C ILE A 444 7.65 3.86 -10.23
N LYS A 445 6.33 3.85 -10.01
CA LYS A 445 5.38 4.66 -10.80
C LYS A 445 5.69 6.14 -10.65
N ALA A 446 5.96 6.62 -9.45
CA ALA A 446 6.33 8.02 -9.22
C ALA A 446 7.68 8.36 -9.86
N ARG A 447 8.60 7.41 -10.00
CA ARG A 447 9.86 7.60 -10.75
C ARG A 447 9.66 7.68 -12.25
N ILE A 448 8.81 6.81 -12.78
CA ILE A 448 8.38 6.78 -14.17
C ILE A 448 7.71 8.10 -14.58
N VAL A 449 6.67 8.52 -13.85
CA VAL A 449 5.87 9.71 -14.16
C VAL A 449 5.20 10.28 -12.91
N LEU A 450 5.33 11.58 -12.68
CA LEU A 450 4.55 12.24 -11.63
C LEU A 450 3.08 12.34 -12.05
N THR A 451 2.16 12.31 -11.09
CA THR A 451 0.72 12.31 -11.40
C THR A 451 0.27 13.52 -12.22
N GLY A 452 0.85 14.70 -11.98
CA GLY A 452 0.53 15.92 -12.75
C GLY A 452 1.14 15.97 -14.16
N GLU A 453 2.13 15.11 -14.46
CA GLU A 453 2.81 15.01 -15.75
C GLU A 453 2.19 13.94 -16.65
N GLU A 454 1.33 13.07 -16.10
CA GLU A 454 0.65 12.03 -16.89
C GLU A 454 -0.36 12.70 -17.85
N PRO A 455 -0.37 12.35 -19.16
CA PRO A 455 -1.33 12.92 -20.09
C PRO A 455 -2.76 12.67 -19.64
N ALA A 456 -3.67 13.61 -19.93
CA ALA A 456 -5.09 13.39 -19.68
C ALA A 456 -5.54 12.19 -20.52
N SER A 457 -5.85 11.08 -19.87
CA SER A 457 -6.29 9.87 -20.56
C SER A 457 -7.68 10.10 -21.14
N THR A 458 -7.72 10.41 -22.43
CA THR A 458 -8.95 10.40 -23.23
C THR A 458 -9.40 8.95 -23.42
N GLY A 459 -10.31 8.47 -22.56
CA GLY A 459 -10.87 7.11 -22.63
C GLY A 459 -10.85 6.31 -21.32
N ASP A 460 -10.16 6.79 -20.28
CA ASP A 460 -10.16 6.16 -18.95
C ASP A 460 -11.36 6.58 -18.09
N GLY A 461 -12.57 6.27 -18.56
CA GLY A 461 -13.79 6.44 -17.78
C GLY A 461 -14.26 5.15 -17.12
N PRO A 462 -14.85 5.20 -15.91
CA PRO A 462 -16.05 4.44 -15.64
C PRO A 462 -17.16 4.97 -16.56
N ARG A 463 -17.74 4.10 -17.38
CA ARG A 463 -18.93 4.42 -18.19
C ARG A 463 -20.12 4.68 -17.27
N THR A 464 -20.28 5.91 -16.82
CA THR A 464 -21.61 6.49 -16.62
C THR A 464 -21.55 7.91 -17.14
N PRO A 465 -22.01 8.17 -18.37
CA PRO A 465 -22.44 9.51 -18.69
C PRO A 465 -23.44 9.93 -17.61
N PRO A 466 -23.42 11.18 -17.12
CA PRO A 466 -24.63 11.73 -16.56
C PRO A 466 -25.64 11.67 -17.70
N ALA A 467 -26.53 10.69 -17.67
CA ALA A 467 -27.70 10.71 -18.52
C ALA A 467 -28.48 11.96 -18.12
N LYS A 468 -28.17 13.10 -18.77
CA LYS A 468 -29.19 14.11 -18.99
C LYS A 468 -30.27 13.35 -19.74
N ARG A 469 -31.32 12.94 -19.03
CA ARG A 469 -32.59 12.63 -19.66
C ARG A 469 -33.07 13.94 -20.27
N GLU A 470 -32.58 14.24 -21.46
CA GLU A 470 -33.29 15.15 -22.34
C GLU A 470 -34.57 14.40 -22.72
N PHE A 471 -35.62 14.69 -21.96
CA PHE A 471 -36.97 14.40 -22.41
C PHE A 471 -37.12 15.09 -23.76
N ARG A 472 -37.04 14.30 -24.83
CA ARG A 472 -37.51 14.72 -26.15
C ARG A 472 -39.02 14.93 -26.01
N TRP A 473 -39.42 16.17 -25.82
CA TRP A 473 -40.78 16.57 -26.14
C TRP A 473 -40.94 16.37 -27.64
N ALA A 474 -41.70 15.34 -28.01
CA ALA A 474 -42.21 15.22 -29.36
C ALA A 474 -43.13 16.42 -29.59
N ALA A 475 -42.65 17.38 -30.40
CA ALA A 475 -43.53 18.32 -31.07
C ALA A 475 -44.37 17.50 -32.05
N THR A 476 -45.64 17.31 -31.71
CA THR A 476 -46.65 16.86 -32.66
C THR A 476 -47.55 18.05 -32.91
N ARG A 477 -47.61 18.43 -34.20
CA ARG A 477 -48.53 19.40 -34.77
C ARG A 477 -49.97 18.91 -34.66
#